data_AF-A0A956EXA3-F1
#
_entry.id   AF-A0A956EXA3-F1
#
_cell.length_a   1.000
_cell.length_b   1.000
_cell.length_c   1.000
_cell.angle_alpha   90.00
_cell.angle_beta   90.00
_cell.angle_gamma   90.00
#
_symmetry.space_group_name_H-M   'P 1'
#
loop_
_entity.id
_entity.type
_entity.pdbx_description
1 polymer ?
#
loop_
_entity_poly.entity_id
_entity_poly.type
_entity_poly.pdbx_seq_one_letter_code
_entity_poly.pdbx_strand_id
1 'polypeptide(L)'
;MTSWAAKQSNRGMGIDERREREREARRAAILKAGWEVAEEQGWARFSVEKVAAKAELGRATIYGYFESLEMLVLSLAAEAIDELTERVAAAPGLSEALDVPVRL
;
A
#
# COMPACT_ATOMS: atom_id res chain seq x y z
N MET A 1 -16.51 38.40 21.55
CA MET A 1 -16.57 38.19 20.08
C MET A 1 -15.38 37.35 19.59
N THR A 2 -15.21 36.10 20.02
CA THR A 2 -14.13 35.21 19.51
C THR A 2 -14.44 33.72 19.73
N SER A 3 -15.63 33.25 19.36
CA SER A 3 -15.98 31.80 19.41
C SER A 3 -16.29 31.18 18.03
N TRP A 4 -16.26 31.98 16.96
CA TRP A 4 -16.58 31.49 15.60
C TRP A 4 -15.37 30.89 14.87
N ALA A 5 -14.16 31.42 15.08
CA ALA A 5 -12.94 30.98 14.38
C ALA A 5 -12.49 29.55 14.75
N ALA A 6 -12.61 29.14 16.02
CA ALA A 6 -12.23 27.78 16.46
C ALA A 6 -13.17 26.68 15.94
N LYS A 7 -14.47 26.98 15.77
CA LYS A 7 -15.48 26.02 15.27
C LYS A 7 -15.44 25.81 13.75
N GLN A 8 -14.78 26.70 13.00
CA GLN A 8 -14.53 26.52 11.56
C GLN A 8 -13.28 25.66 11.32
N SER A 9 -12.20 25.89 12.08
CA SER A 9 -10.96 25.10 12.00
C SER A 9 -11.18 23.60 12.30
N ASN A 10 -11.95 23.29 13.35
CA ASN A 10 -12.24 21.89 13.75
C ASN A 10 -13.13 21.12 12.75
N ARG A 11 -13.92 21.82 11.92
CA ARG A 11 -14.75 21.19 10.88
C ARG A 11 -13.97 20.87 9.60
N GLY A 12 -12.95 21.67 9.27
CA GLY A 12 -12.04 21.39 8.16
C GLY A 12 -11.18 20.17 8.43
N MET A 13 -10.55 20.13 9.61
CA MET A 13 -9.66 19.03 10.02
C MET A 13 -10.34 17.66 9.97
N GLY A 14 -11.56 17.52 10.50
CA GLY A 14 -12.29 16.24 10.47
C GLY A 14 -12.76 15.79 9.08
N ILE A 15 -12.87 16.70 8.11
CA ILE A 15 -13.17 16.36 6.71
C ILE A 15 -11.90 15.90 5.99
N ASP A 16 -10.79 16.58 6.23
CA ASP A 16 -9.50 16.25 5.62
C ASP A 16 -8.96 14.91 6.14
N GLU A 17 -9.03 14.65 7.45
CA GLU A 17 -8.69 13.34 8.05
C GLU A 17 -9.56 12.20 7.52
N ARG A 18 -10.84 12.47 7.21
CA ARG A 18 -11.73 11.46 6.62
C ARG A 18 -11.32 11.16 5.18
N ARG A 19 -11.03 12.20 4.40
CA ARG A 19 -10.58 12.07 3.01
C ARG A 19 -9.23 11.36 2.90
N GLU A 20 -8.30 11.66 3.80
CA GLU A 20 -7.01 11.00 3.87
C GLU A 20 -7.16 9.51 4.17
N ARG A 21 -7.95 9.14 5.19
CA ARG A 21 -8.24 7.73 5.49
C ARG A 21 -8.92 7.00 4.33
N GLU A 22 -9.87 7.64 3.65
CA GLU A 22 -10.51 7.06 2.46
C GLU A 22 -9.52 6.87 1.32
N ARG A 23 -8.58 7.82 1.13
CA ARG A 23 -7.50 7.73 0.15
C ARG A 23 -6.54 6.59 0.49
N GLU A 24 -6.09 6.46 1.73
CA GLU A 24 -5.21 5.38 2.17
C GLU A 24 -5.88 4.01 2.04
N ALA A 25 -7.13 3.89 2.48
CA ALA A 25 -7.90 2.66 2.33
C ALA A 25 -8.06 2.25 0.85
N ARG A 26 -8.29 3.23 -0.03
CA ARG A 26 -8.34 2.98 -1.48
C ARG A 26 -6.99 2.55 -2.02
N ARG A 27 -5.90 3.20 -1.60
CA ARG A 27 -4.53 2.83 -1.99
C ARG A 27 -4.22 1.39 -1.60
N ALA A 28 -4.56 0.98 -0.37
CA ALA A 28 -4.39 -0.39 0.11
C ALA A 28 -5.22 -1.40 -0.70
N ALA A 29 -6.47 -1.06 -1.03
CA ALA A 29 -7.30 -1.91 -1.88
C ALA A 29 -6.71 -2.13 -3.29
N ILE A 30 -6.08 -1.11 -3.87
CA ILE A 30 -5.37 -1.23 -5.16
C ILE A 30 -4.15 -2.15 -5.03
N LEU A 31 -3.37 -2.03 -3.96
CA LEU A 31 -2.21 -2.90 -3.72
C LEU A 31 -2.63 -4.35 -3.54
N LYS A 32 -3.68 -4.61 -2.77
CA LYS A 32 -4.27 -5.94 -2.62
C LYS A 32 -4.66 -6.54 -3.98
N ALA A 33 -5.38 -5.79 -4.82
CA ALA A 33 -5.72 -6.22 -6.17
C ALA A 33 -4.47 -6.47 -7.03
N GLY A 34 -3.41 -5.70 -6.82
CA GLY A 34 -2.08 -5.92 -7.42
C GLY A 34 -1.51 -7.29 -7.07
N TRP A 35 -1.44 -7.63 -5.78
CA TRP A 35 -0.98 -8.94 -5.32
C TRP A 35 -1.81 -10.08 -5.92
N GLU A 36 -3.15 -9.97 -5.89
CA GLU A 36 -4.02 -11.00 -6.46
C GLU A 36 -3.77 -11.20 -7.97
N VAL A 37 -3.54 -10.13 -8.74
CA VAL A 37 -3.18 -10.24 -10.16
C VAL A 37 -1.81 -10.92 -10.34
N ALA A 38 -0.83 -10.56 -9.51
CA ALA A 38 0.50 -11.15 -9.56
C ALA A 38 0.48 -12.65 -9.24
N GLU A 39 -0.30 -13.07 -8.25
CA GLU A 39 -0.49 -14.46 -7.85
C GLU A 39 -1.23 -15.27 -8.92
N GLU A 40 -2.35 -14.75 -9.44
CA GLU A 40 -3.20 -15.48 -10.40
C GLU A 40 -2.57 -15.58 -11.79
N GLN A 41 -1.82 -14.55 -12.21
CA GLN A 41 -1.39 -14.40 -13.60
C GLN A 41 0.11 -14.36 -13.79
N GLY A 42 0.89 -14.20 -12.72
CA GLY A 42 2.33 -14.02 -12.74
C GLY A 42 2.77 -12.63 -13.23
N TRP A 43 3.97 -12.23 -12.81
CA TRP A 43 4.55 -10.92 -13.10
C TRP A 43 4.73 -10.60 -14.59
N ALA A 44 5.02 -11.61 -15.42
CA ALA A 44 5.21 -11.42 -16.87
C ALA A 44 3.95 -10.89 -17.59
N ARG A 45 2.77 -11.09 -16.99
CA ARG A 45 1.48 -10.65 -17.53
C ARG A 45 0.84 -9.54 -16.68
N PHE A 46 1.55 -9.02 -15.68
CA PHE A 46 1.06 -7.98 -14.79
C PHE A 46 0.91 -6.64 -15.53
N SER A 47 -0.21 -5.93 -15.33
CA SER A 47 -0.44 -4.63 -15.95
C SER A 47 -1.46 -3.77 -15.18
N VAL A 48 -1.41 -2.45 -15.37
CA VAL A 48 -2.35 -1.50 -14.75
C VAL A 48 -3.80 -1.82 -15.15
N GLU A 49 -4.04 -2.23 -16.40
CA GLU A 49 -5.37 -2.63 -16.89
C GLU A 49 -5.98 -3.75 -16.03
N LYS A 50 -5.18 -4.75 -15.67
CA LYS A 50 -5.64 -5.91 -14.90
C LYS A 50 -5.87 -5.57 -13.45
N VAL A 51 -4.98 -4.77 -12.86
CA VAL A 51 -5.17 -4.26 -11.49
C VAL A 51 -6.42 -3.38 -11.42
N ALA A 52 -6.62 -2.50 -12.40
CA ALA A 52 -7.83 -1.67 -12.48
C ALA A 52 -9.10 -2.53 -12.57
N ALA A 53 -9.11 -3.57 -13.43
CA ALA A 53 -10.22 -4.49 -13.53
C ALA A 53 -10.48 -5.27 -12.23
N LYS A 54 -9.42 -5.79 -11.59
CA LYS A 54 -9.49 -6.53 -10.32
C LYS A 54 -9.99 -5.65 -9.16
N ALA A 55 -9.59 -4.38 -9.14
CA ALA A 55 -10.02 -3.40 -8.13
C ALA A 55 -11.38 -2.76 -8.43
N GLU A 56 -12.02 -3.09 -9.56
CA GLU A 56 -13.26 -2.46 -10.04
C GLU A 56 -13.14 -0.92 -10.21
N LEU A 57 -11.99 -0.48 -10.76
CA LEU A 57 -11.66 0.93 -10.96
C LEU A 57 -11.31 1.22 -12.43
N GLY A 58 -11.37 2.49 -12.80
CA GLY A 58 -10.82 2.96 -14.08
C GLY A 58 -9.30 3.10 -14.01
N ARG A 59 -8.61 2.92 -15.15
CA ARG A 59 -7.14 3.13 -15.24
C ARG A 59 -6.72 4.52 -14.77
N ALA A 60 -7.48 5.56 -15.11
CA ALA A 60 -7.23 6.93 -14.68
C ALA A 60 -7.25 7.06 -13.14
N THR A 61 -8.11 6.28 -12.47
CA THR A 61 -8.12 6.23 -11.01
C THR A 61 -6.84 5.61 -10.48
N ILE A 62 -6.38 4.47 -11.03
CA ILE A 62 -5.12 3.84 -10.62
C ILE A 62 -3.94 4.82 -10.79
N TYR A 63 -3.86 5.50 -11.94
CA TYR A 63 -2.83 6.51 -12.19
C TYR A 63 -2.90 7.74 -11.26
N GLY A 64 -4.08 8.01 -10.67
CA GLY A 64 -4.21 9.02 -9.61
C GLY A 64 -3.60 8.61 -8.26
N TYR A 65 -3.35 7.30 -8.05
CA TYR A 65 -2.68 6.77 -6.85
C TYR A 65 -1.23 6.36 -7.10
N PHE A 66 -0.92 5.88 -8.31
CA PHE A 66 0.40 5.39 -8.70
C PHE A 66 0.75 5.96 -10.07
N GLU A 67 1.77 6.81 -10.13
CA GLU A 67 2.11 7.56 -11.35
C GLU A 67 2.49 6.68 -12.54
N SER A 68 2.93 5.45 -12.28
CA SER A 68 3.30 4.48 -13.30
C SER A 68 3.12 3.03 -12.82
N LEU A 69 3.24 2.08 -13.75
CA LEU A 69 3.29 0.65 -13.42
C LEU A 69 4.48 0.34 -12.49
N GLU A 70 5.63 0.94 -12.74
CA GLU A 70 6.83 0.79 -11.92
C GLU A 70 6.58 1.29 -10.49
N MET A 71 5.93 2.44 -10.31
CA MET A 71 5.59 2.96 -8.97
C MET A 71 4.60 2.07 -8.23
N LEU A 72 3.65 1.46 -8.94
CA LEU A 72 2.76 0.45 -8.36
C LEU A 72 3.55 -0.79 -7.91
N VAL A 73 4.42 -1.33 -8.77
CA VAL A 73 5.24 -2.52 -8.45
C VAL A 73 6.22 -2.24 -7.30
N LEU A 74 6.86 -1.07 -7.27
CA LEU A 74 7.72 -0.66 -6.16
C LEU A 74 6.95 -0.55 -4.85
N SER A 75 5.70 -0.09 -4.90
CA SER A 75 4.84 -0.01 -3.71
C SER A 75 4.46 -1.40 -3.20
N LEU A 76 4.16 -2.35 -4.10
CA LEU A 76 3.95 -3.75 -3.73
C LEU A 76 5.21 -4.34 -3.09
N ALA A 77 6.38 -4.14 -3.70
CA ALA A 77 7.64 -4.64 -3.17
C ALA A 77 7.96 -4.07 -1.78
N ALA A 78 7.71 -2.77 -1.56
CA ALA A 78 7.87 -2.15 -0.25
C ALA A 78 6.97 -2.81 0.80
N GLU A 79 5.69 -3.04 0.49
CA GLU A 79 4.75 -3.73 1.40
C GLU A 79 5.22 -5.14 1.77
N ALA A 80 5.72 -5.92 0.81
CA ALA A 80 6.26 -7.25 1.08
C ALA A 80 7.55 -7.21 1.92
N ILE A 81 8.41 -6.22 1.70
CA ILE A 81 9.65 -6.04 2.49
C ILE A 81 9.30 -5.66 3.93
N ASP A 82 8.33 -4.77 4.13
CA ASP A 82 7.87 -4.37 5.46
C ASP A 82 7.27 -5.57 6.19
N GLU A 83 6.38 -6.34 5.54
CA GLU A 83 5.80 -7.57 6.11
C GLU A 83 6.88 -8.61 6.46
N LEU A 84 7.86 -8.81 5.56
CA LEU A 84 8.99 -9.70 5.83
C LEU A 84 9.81 -9.22 7.02
N THR A 85 10.09 -7.92 7.10
CA THR A 85 10.85 -7.30 8.19
C THR A 85 10.16 -7.49 9.53
N GLU A 86 8.84 -7.28 9.58
CA GLU A 86 8.04 -7.51 10.78
C GLU A 86 8.06 -8.97 11.22
N ARG A 87 7.92 -9.91 10.27
CA ARG A 87 7.98 -11.35 10.56
C ARG A 87 9.35 -11.79 11.05
N VAL A 88 10.41 -11.26 10.43
CA VAL A 88 11.81 -11.47 10.84
C VAL A 88 12.04 -10.95 12.25
N ALA A 89 11.59 -9.73 12.56
CA ALA A 89 11.73 -9.13 13.89
C ALA A 89 10.94 -9.89 14.97
N ALA A 90 9.81 -10.49 14.61
CA ALA A 90 8.98 -11.27 15.51
C ALA A 90 9.44 -12.74 15.68
N ALA A 91 10.42 -13.20 14.89
CA ALA A 91 10.89 -14.59 14.92
C ALA A 91 11.90 -14.82 16.06
N PRO A 92 11.53 -15.53 17.13
CA PRO A 92 12.45 -15.82 18.23
C PRO A 92 13.56 -16.77 17.77
N GLY A 93 14.81 -16.52 18.17
CA GLY A 93 15.95 -17.37 17.83
C GLY A 93 16.54 -17.10 16.44
N LEU A 94 16.04 -16.11 15.70
CA LEU A 94 16.51 -15.82 14.35
C LEU A 94 17.94 -15.26 14.35
N SER A 95 18.28 -14.42 15.33
CA SER A 95 19.65 -13.92 15.50
C SER A 95 20.63 -15.07 15.69
N GLU A 96 20.26 -16.03 16.55
CA GLU A 96 21.05 -17.22 16.85
C GLU A 96 21.15 -18.17 15.64
N ALA A 97 20.11 -18.25 14.82
CA ALA A 97 20.11 -19.05 13.59
C ALA A 97 20.97 -18.43 12.46
N LEU A 98 21.03 -17.09 12.38
CA LEU A 98 21.83 -16.36 11.40
C LEU A 98 23.30 -16.19 11.81
N ASP A 99 23.62 -16.31 13.10
CA ASP A 99 25.00 -16.38 13.62
C ASP A 99 25.71 -17.70 13.23
N VAL A 100 24.99 -18.69 12.71
CA VAL A 100 25.60 -19.85 12.06
C VAL A 100 26.14 -19.37 10.71
N PRO A 101 27.43 -19.54 10.40
CA PRO A 101 28.00 -19.05 9.14
C PRO A 101 27.21 -19.62 7.97
N VAL A 102 26.46 -18.76 7.28
CA VAL A 102 25.81 -19.08 6.02
C VAL A 102 26.93 -19.47 5.07
N ARG A 103 27.11 -20.78 4.85
CA ARG A 103 27.98 -21.28 3.80
C ARG A 103 27.28 -20.96 2.48
N LEU A 104 27.56 -19.78 1.95
CA LEU A 104 27.32 -19.45 0.55
C LEU A 104 28.30 -20.22 -0.34
#